data_AF-A0A9E1WFM4-F1
#
_entry.id   AF-A0A9E1WFM4-F1
#
_cell.length_a   1.000
_cell.length_b   1.000
_cell.length_c   1.000
_cell.angle_alpha   90.00
_cell.angle_beta   90.00
_cell.angle_gamma   90.00
#
_symmetry.space_group_name_H-M   'P 1'
#
loop_
_entity.id
_entity.type
_entity.pdbx_description
1 polymer ?
#
loop_
_entity_poly.entity_id
_entity_poly.type
_entity_poly.pdbx_seq_one_letter_code
_entity_poly.pdbx_strand_id
1 'polypeptide(L)'
;MDQEEVYPEENQTPQEDYLEDHQSVTVAPPLEGALSKYMREYRLLNSLLVSLLMLTIIMSSIWGMMMGLALSGEGNSDFSDGGTAPAAQKQEKQKVVKLMQRQKKAQPTTQQTFRTTAISDITLPDFNELDVKDLAPVVEAAAPTMSAAGMNNDQMTKAMAGIGLALPKTMQQRCDPKKRIARLKSGGGKTMTEAAIVKGLKWLQTTQDPEGSWGGKDKDEKGQLKPSDKNAMTGMALLCYLGHCELQDSPDYGPTVQKAIKFITSTTPEPKIDQRGSYSHPIRTYALCEAYTMTKIKRLEEFAKRATIHIIKGQNENGGWAYSYGKGPAAHTDLSVAGWNIQALKAAAYTGIEISGLDEAMDKAIKYVKECQDKTGRFAYQRGKTGKSSLTGTGILSLQIWKNAKSEEAKRGLEWIVQNEAVKKDWSSINVYGWYYHAQACFQATGISGGSKFWKAWNKDFQKTVCSNQADDGHWKHGAHFHGDTEIYRTTMAILMLEVYYRYMPTTKV
;
A
#
# COMPACT_ATOMS: atom_id res chain seq x y z
N MET A 1 9.89 2.48 79.58
CA MET A 1 9.35 3.85 79.76
C MET A 1 9.08 4.38 78.37
N ASP A 2 8.10 3.84 77.66
CA ASP A 2 6.64 3.82 77.98
C ASP A 2 6.08 5.22 77.92
N GLN A 3 5.15 5.45 76.98
CA GLN A 3 3.73 5.48 77.33
C GLN A 3 2.87 5.52 76.06
N GLU A 4 2.10 4.46 75.88
CA GLU A 4 0.84 4.44 75.14
C GLU A 4 -0.22 5.19 75.94
N GLU A 5 -1.15 5.88 75.26
CA GLU A 5 -2.43 6.28 75.82
C GLU A 5 -3.57 5.55 75.11
N VAL A 6 -4.35 4.87 75.95
CA VAL A 6 -5.56 4.05 75.71
C VAL A 6 -6.78 4.90 76.02
N TYR A 7 -7.90 4.69 75.31
CA TYR A 7 -9.27 4.92 75.82
C TYR A 7 -10.29 4.04 75.04
N PRO A 8 -11.47 3.72 75.59
CA PRO A 8 -11.77 2.35 76.07
C PRO A 8 -12.96 1.65 75.39
N GLU A 9 -13.15 0.37 75.76
CA GLU A 9 -14.29 -0.52 75.46
C GLU A 9 -15.65 -0.03 76.01
N GLU A 10 -16.74 -0.40 75.33
CA GLU A 10 -18.07 -0.46 75.95
C GLU A 10 -18.90 -1.66 75.47
N ASN A 11 -19.77 -2.09 76.38
CA ASN A 11 -20.35 -3.42 76.59
C ASN A 11 -21.38 -3.94 75.58
N GLN A 12 -21.52 -5.27 75.63
CA GLN A 12 -22.54 -6.16 75.07
C GLN A 12 -24.00 -5.83 75.46
N THR A 13 -24.96 -6.17 74.59
CA THR A 13 -26.30 -6.75 74.92
C THR A 13 -26.99 -7.27 73.63
N PRO A 14 -28.05 -8.13 73.70
CA PRO A 14 -28.05 -9.44 73.03
C PRO A 14 -29.04 -9.61 71.85
N GLN A 15 -28.92 -10.77 71.19
CA GLN A 15 -29.73 -11.31 70.08
C GLN A 15 -31.24 -11.04 70.17
N GLU A 16 -31.80 -10.55 69.07
CA GLU A 16 -33.21 -10.79 68.69
C GLU A 16 -33.25 -11.45 67.30
N ASP A 17 -33.88 -12.63 67.27
CA ASP A 17 -34.16 -13.45 66.11
C ASP A 17 -35.13 -12.74 65.15
N TYR A 18 -34.69 -12.48 63.92
CA TYR A 18 -35.59 -12.27 62.78
C TYR A 18 -35.44 -13.46 61.82
N LEU A 19 -36.44 -14.33 61.85
CA LEU A 19 -36.65 -15.42 60.91
C LEU A 19 -36.97 -14.85 59.52
N GLU A 20 -36.01 -14.83 58.61
CA GLU A 20 -36.27 -14.74 57.17
C GLU A 20 -36.40 -16.15 56.57
N ASP A 21 -37.62 -16.45 56.13
CA ASP A 21 -38.02 -17.66 55.43
C ASP A 21 -37.40 -17.69 54.03
N HIS A 22 -36.22 -18.32 53.91
CA HIS A 22 -35.67 -18.72 52.63
C HIS A 22 -35.96 -20.21 52.39
N GLN A 23 -37.05 -20.47 51.67
CA GLN A 23 -37.28 -21.74 50.99
C GLN A 23 -36.04 -22.11 50.16
N SER A 24 -35.24 -23.05 50.66
CA SER A 24 -34.19 -23.70 49.89
C SER A 24 -34.83 -24.62 48.84
N VAL A 25 -35.03 -24.11 47.62
CA VAL A 25 -35.34 -24.95 46.47
C VAL A 25 -34.06 -25.73 46.13
N THR A 26 -33.94 -26.93 46.68
CA THR A 26 -32.93 -27.91 46.23
C THR A 26 -33.32 -28.40 44.83
N VAL A 27 -32.79 -27.75 43.80
CA VAL A 27 -32.87 -28.26 42.43
C VAL A 27 -31.98 -29.50 42.37
N ALA A 28 -32.59 -30.68 42.24
CA ALA A 28 -31.87 -31.92 41.99
C ALA A 28 -30.99 -31.75 40.73
N PRO A 29 -29.70 -32.14 40.75
CA PRO A 29 -28.86 -32.04 39.57
C PRO A 29 -29.48 -32.89 38.45
N PRO A 30 -29.49 -32.40 37.20
CA PRO A 30 -30.07 -33.15 36.10
C PRO A 30 -29.33 -34.48 35.98
N LEU A 31 -30.08 -35.57 35.82
CA LEU A 31 -29.55 -36.92 35.59
C LEU A 31 -28.60 -36.87 34.39
N GLU A 32 -27.31 -36.82 34.68
CA GLU A 32 -26.29 -36.77 33.65
C GLU A 32 -26.26 -38.13 32.96
N GLY A 33 -26.59 -38.15 31.66
CA GLY A 33 -26.57 -39.37 30.88
C GLY A 33 -25.20 -40.05 30.92
N ALA A 34 -25.19 -41.38 30.85
CA ALA A 34 -23.95 -42.16 30.89
C ALA A 34 -22.92 -41.69 29.85
N LEU A 35 -23.39 -41.23 28.67
CA LEU A 35 -22.55 -40.68 27.61
C LEU A 35 -21.87 -39.37 28.01
N SER A 36 -22.59 -38.42 28.63
CA SER A 36 -22.02 -37.14 29.06
C SER A 36 -20.97 -37.33 30.15
N LYS A 37 -21.21 -38.26 31.08
CA LYS A 37 -20.22 -38.62 32.10
C LYS A 37 -18.96 -39.23 31.49
N TYR A 38 -19.13 -40.17 30.55
CA TYR A 38 -18.02 -40.78 29.80
C TYR A 38 -17.20 -39.75 29.01
N MET A 39 -17.87 -38.85 28.27
CA MET A 39 -17.21 -37.82 27.47
C MET A 39 -16.39 -36.84 28.33
N ARG A 40 -16.83 -36.57 29.56
CA ARG A 40 -16.11 -35.70 30.50
C ARG A 40 -14.92 -36.40 31.16
N GLU A 41 -15.10 -37.64 31.63
CA GLU A 41 -14.02 -38.43 32.25
C GLU A 41 -12.89 -38.73 31.26
N TYR A 42 -13.22 -39.04 30.00
CA TYR A 42 -12.24 -39.43 28.99
C TYR A 42 -11.94 -38.34 27.97
N ARG A 43 -12.18 -37.06 28.29
CA ARG A 43 -12.01 -35.91 27.37
C ARG A 43 -10.64 -35.86 26.67
N LEU A 44 -9.57 -36.20 27.40
CA LEU A 44 -8.20 -36.21 26.87
C LEU A 44 -7.97 -37.40 25.92
N LEU A 45 -8.48 -38.58 26.28
CA LEU A 45 -8.38 -39.78 25.46
C LEU A 45 -9.20 -39.62 24.16
N ASN A 46 -10.40 -39.05 24.26
CA ASN A 46 -11.28 -38.79 23.11
C ASN A 46 -10.65 -37.72 22.19
N SER A 47 -10.03 -36.68 22.74
CA SER A 47 -9.30 -35.68 21.94
C SER A 47 -8.09 -36.29 21.22
N LEU A 48 -7.38 -37.23 21.87
CA LEU A 48 -6.24 -37.92 21.28
C LEU A 48 -6.69 -38.86 20.13
N LEU A 49 -7.78 -39.60 20.33
CA LEU A 49 -8.38 -40.47 19.32
C LEU A 49 -8.86 -39.71 18.09
N VAL A 50 -9.52 -38.56 18.28
CA VAL A 50 -9.95 -37.68 17.18
C VAL A 50 -8.74 -37.10 16.45
N SER A 51 -7.70 -36.69 17.17
CA SER A 51 -6.46 -36.21 16.54
C SER A 51 -5.75 -37.29 15.73
N LEU A 52 -5.70 -38.52 16.23
CA LEU A 52 -5.10 -39.66 15.54
C LEU A 52 -5.90 -39.98 14.25
N LEU A 53 -7.23 -39.99 14.35
CA LEU A 53 -8.12 -40.20 13.21
C LEU A 53 -7.88 -39.13 12.13
N MET A 54 -7.83 -37.85 12.50
CA MET A 54 -7.58 -36.75 11.56
C MET A 54 -6.21 -36.87 10.88
N LEU A 55 -5.17 -37.27 11.63
CA LEU A 55 -3.84 -37.54 11.07
C LEU A 55 -3.88 -38.69 10.05
N THR A 56 -4.58 -39.79 10.35
CA THR A 56 -4.69 -40.92 9.42
C THR A 56 -5.43 -40.52 8.14
N ILE A 57 -6.51 -39.74 8.22
CA ILE A 57 -7.25 -39.25 7.06
C ILE A 57 -6.36 -38.35 6.18
N ILE A 58 -5.59 -37.44 6.80
CA ILE A 58 -4.67 -36.57 6.07
C ILE A 58 -3.59 -37.40 5.37
N MET A 59 -2.98 -38.37 6.05
CA MET A 59 -1.96 -39.24 5.46
C MET A 59 -2.52 -40.08 4.31
N SER A 60 -3.72 -40.64 4.45
CA SER A 60 -4.41 -41.36 3.38
C SER A 60 -4.74 -40.46 2.18
N SER A 61 -5.11 -39.19 2.42
CA SER A 61 -5.38 -38.23 1.35
C SER A 61 -4.11 -37.85 0.57
N ILE A 62 -2.99 -37.67 1.26
CA ILE A 62 -1.68 -37.39 0.66
C ILE A 62 -1.21 -38.60 -0.15
N TRP A 63 -1.35 -39.81 0.40
CA TRP A 63 -1.00 -41.05 -0.29
C TRP A 63 -1.88 -41.29 -1.54
N GLY A 64 -3.18 -41.00 -1.45
CA GLY A 64 -4.10 -41.04 -2.59
C GLY A 64 -3.76 -40.05 -3.69
N MET A 65 -3.31 -38.83 -3.35
CA MET A 65 -2.83 -37.85 -4.35
C MET A 65 -1.52 -38.30 -5.01
N MET A 66 -0.60 -38.89 -4.25
CA MET A 66 0.65 -39.43 -4.81
C MET A 66 0.40 -40.59 -5.78
N MET A 67 -0.53 -41.50 -5.47
CA MET A 67 -0.87 -42.60 -6.37
C MET A 67 -1.76 -42.17 -7.54
N GLY A 68 -2.61 -41.16 -7.35
CA GLY A 68 -3.40 -40.56 -8.44
C GLY A 68 -2.55 -39.85 -9.50
N LEU A 69 -1.37 -39.34 -9.13
CA LEU A 69 -0.39 -38.77 -10.06
C LEU A 69 0.45 -39.83 -10.80
N ALA A 70 0.52 -41.06 -10.28
CA ALA A 70 1.27 -42.16 -10.89
C ALA A 70 0.48 -42.92 -11.98
N LEU A 71 -0.84 -42.70 -12.10
CA LEU A 71 -1.72 -43.41 -13.04
C LEU A 71 -2.30 -42.51 -14.15
N SER A 72 -1.94 -41.22 -14.21
CA SER A 72 -2.44 -40.29 -15.24
C SER A 72 -1.38 -39.93 -16.28
N GLY A 73 -0.41 -40.82 -16.53
CA GLY A 73 0.75 -40.54 -17.39
C GLY A 73 1.14 -41.69 -18.31
N GLU A 74 0.18 -42.37 -18.95
CA GLU A 74 0.47 -43.23 -20.10
C GLU A 74 -0.36 -42.79 -21.30
N GLY A 75 0.34 -42.22 -22.29
CA GLY A 75 -0.22 -41.72 -23.54
C GLY A 75 0.88 -41.32 -24.50
N ASN A 76 1.46 -42.34 -25.16
CA ASN A 76 2.25 -42.30 -26.41
C ASN A 76 3.52 -41.43 -26.48
N SER A 77 4.67 -42.09 -26.48
CA SER A 77 5.64 -41.92 -27.57
C SER A 77 6.59 -43.11 -27.65
N ASP A 78 6.36 -43.91 -28.68
CA ASP A 78 7.25 -44.91 -29.26
C ASP A 78 8.41 -44.21 -30.01
N PHE A 79 9.67 -44.58 -29.70
CA PHE A 79 10.71 -45.00 -30.65
C PHE A 79 12.09 -45.10 -29.95
N SER A 80 12.47 -46.35 -29.70
CA SER A 80 13.79 -47.04 -29.76
C SER A 80 15.13 -46.28 -29.65
N ASP A 81 16.02 -46.89 -28.83
CA ASP A 81 17.49 -47.05 -28.97
C ASP A 81 18.36 -45.78 -29.15
N GLY A 82 19.47 -45.56 -28.45
CA GLY A 82 20.30 -46.42 -27.62
C GLY A 82 21.70 -45.80 -27.60
N GLY A 83 22.39 -45.82 -26.45
CA GLY A 83 23.85 -45.66 -26.40
C GLY A 83 24.41 -44.32 -25.87
N THR A 84 24.91 -44.42 -24.62
CA THR A 84 26.17 -43.85 -24.09
C THR A 84 26.38 -42.31 -24.03
N ALA A 85 26.57 -41.82 -22.80
CA ALA A 85 27.26 -40.56 -22.46
C ALA A 85 28.81 -40.72 -22.60
N PRO A 86 29.68 -39.69 -22.39
CA PRO A 86 29.47 -38.27 -22.04
C PRO A 86 30.37 -37.27 -22.83
N ALA A 87 30.15 -35.94 -22.68
CA ALA A 87 31.16 -34.85 -22.66
C ALA A 87 30.63 -33.49 -23.21
N ALA A 88 29.88 -32.74 -22.40
CA ALA A 88 29.49 -31.37 -22.72
C ALA A 88 30.28 -30.36 -21.85
N GLN A 89 31.49 -30.00 -22.29
CA GLN A 89 32.18 -28.79 -21.79
C GLN A 89 33.07 -28.08 -22.83
N LYS A 90 32.93 -28.38 -24.13
CA LYS A 90 33.76 -27.77 -25.19
C LYS A 90 33.02 -26.95 -26.26
N GLN A 91 31.69 -26.85 -26.24
CA GLN A 91 30.94 -26.18 -27.33
C GLN A 91 30.61 -24.69 -27.12
N GLU A 92 30.71 -24.11 -25.92
CA GLU A 92 30.45 -22.67 -25.76
C GLU A 92 31.62 -21.76 -26.18
N LYS A 93 32.87 -22.23 -26.12
CA LYS A 93 34.04 -21.39 -26.48
C LYS A 93 34.25 -21.23 -27.99
N GLN A 94 33.65 -22.07 -28.85
CA GLN A 94 33.79 -21.94 -30.30
C GLN A 94 32.75 -21.02 -30.97
N LYS A 95 31.59 -20.77 -30.33
CA LYS A 95 30.59 -19.84 -30.87
C LYS A 95 30.95 -18.37 -30.60
N VAL A 96 31.67 -18.07 -29.52
CA VAL A 96 32.09 -16.69 -29.17
C VAL A 96 33.24 -16.19 -30.05
N VAL A 97 34.09 -17.06 -30.60
CA VAL A 97 35.20 -16.64 -31.47
C VAL A 97 34.76 -16.35 -32.91
N LYS A 98 33.66 -16.94 -33.40
CA LYS A 98 33.17 -16.71 -34.78
C LYS A 98 32.34 -15.43 -34.96
N LEU A 99 31.81 -14.83 -33.88
CA LEU A 99 31.05 -13.57 -33.96
C LEU A 99 31.93 -12.31 -33.84
N MET A 100 33.10 -12.39 -33.19
CA MET A 100 34.03 -11.26 -33.11
C MET A 100 34.89 -11.02 -34.37
N GLN A 101 34.92 -11.96 -35.32
CA GLN A 101 35.69 -11.80 -36.58
C GLN A 101 34.90 -11.22 -37.76
N ARG A 102 33.60 -10.90 -37.60
CA ARG A 102 32.79 -10.24 -38.64
C ARG A 102 32.60 -8.73 -38.48
N GLN A 103 33.14 -8.10 -37.44
CA GLN A 103 33.04 -6.64 -37.21
C GLN A 103 34.34 -5.85 -37.48
N LYS A 104 35.43 -6.49 -37.93
CA LYS A 104 36.65 -5.79 -38.37
C LYS A 104 36.87 -5.95 -39.88
N LYS A 105 36.04 -5.29 -40.69
CA LYS A 105 36.33 -4.81 -42.06
C LYS A 105 35.08 -4.17 -42.66
N ALA A 106 35.00 -2.84 -42.58
CA ALA A 106 34.36 -1.97 -43.58
C ALA A 106 34.46 -0.50 -43.12
N GLN A 107 35.43 0.23 -43.67
CA GLN A 107 35.23 1.65 -44.00
C GLN A 107 34.71 1.71 -45.44
N PRO A 108 33.90 2.73 -45.78
CA PRO A 108 34.43 3.66 -46.76
C PRO A 108 34.10 5.14 -46.48
N THR A 109 34.98 5.97 -47.02
CA THR A 109 34.96 7.43 -47.17
C THR A 109 34.13 7.82 -48.39
N THR A 110 33.23 8.81 -48.30
CA THR A 110 33.06 9.88 -49.33
C THR A 110 32.13 11.00 -48.84
N GLN A 111 32.53 12.24 -49.11
CA GLN A 111 31.72 13.46 -48.99
C GLN A 111 30.66 13.50 -50.10
N GLN A 112 29.43 13.93 -49.78
CA GLN A 112 28.59 14.69 -50.71
C GLN A 112 27.81 15.79 -49.98
N THR A 113 27.94 16.98 -50.54
CA THR A 113 27.22 18.21 -50.26
C THR A 113 25.81 18.14 -50.83
N PHE A 114 24.77 18.44 -50.04
CA PHE A 114 23.47 18.87 -50.57
C PHE A 114 22.93 20.04 -49.74
N ARG A 115 22.56 21.12 -50.46
CA ARG A 115 21.89 22.31 -49.95
C ARG A 115 20.39 22.04 -49.73
N THR A 116 19.89 22.60 -48.64
CA THR A 116 18.52 22.94 -48.21
C THR A 116 17.35 22.75 -49.19
N THR A 117 16.26 22.18 -48.67
CA THR A 117 14.91 22.71 -48.90
C THR A 117 14.13 22.60 -47.58
N ALA A 118 13.85 23.75 -46.97
CA ALA A 118 12.93 23.85 -45.84
C ALA A 118 11.50 23.71 -46.38
N ILE A 119 10.74 22.76 -45.83
CA ILE A 119 9.30 22.62 -46.07
C ILE A 119 8.62 22.42 -44.72
N SER A 120 8.04 23.55 -44.25
CA SER A 120 6.80 23.74 -43.49
C SER A 120 6.45 22.82 -42.31
N ASP A 121 6.42 23.45 -41.13
CA ASP A 121 5.30 23.48 -40.17
C ASP A 121 4.50 22.18 -39.97
N ILE A 122 4.94 21.38 -39.01
CA ILE A 122 4.01 20.51 -38.26
C ILE A 122 3.39 21.41 -37.19
N THR A 123 2.19 21.91 -37.46
CA THR A 123 1.33 22.52 -36.46
C THR A 123 1.06 21.51 -35.35
N LEU A 124 1.54 21.83 -34.15
CA LEU A 124 1.10 21.19 -32.91
C LEU A 124 -0.42 21.37 -32.81
N PRO A 125 -1.22 20.32 -32.56
CA PRO A 125 -2.62 20.52 -32.23
C PRO A 125 -2.69 21.34 -30.94
N ASP A 126 -3.43 22.43 -31.01
CA ASP A 126 -3.77 23.29 -29.88
C ASP A 126 -4.55 22.47 -28.84
N PHE A 127 -3.98 22.29 -27.64
CA PHE A 127 -4.53 21.46 -26.58
C PHE A 127 -5.34 22.26 -25.55
N ASN A 128 -5.87 23.42 -25.94
CA ASN A 128 -6.72 24.26 -25.10
C ASN A 128 -8.21 24.17 -25.44
N GLU A 129 -8.77 22.98 -25.56
CA GLU A 129 -10.22 22.80 -25.38
C GLU A 129 -10.48 21.56 -24.51
N LEU A 130 -10.90 21.82 -23.27
CA LEU A 130 -11.70 20.88 -22.51
C LEU A 130 -13.07 20.83 -23.20
N ASP A 131 -13.34 19.79 -23.99
CA ASP A 131 -14.73 19.54 -24.40
C ASP A 131 -15.52 19.15 -23.14
N VAL A 132 -16.35 20.09 -22.69
CA VAL A 132 -17.21 20.00 -21.50
C VAL A 132 -18.14 18.78 -21.58
N LYS A 133 -18.28 18.16 -22.76
CA LYS A 133 -19.08 16.94 -22.99
C LYS A 133 -18.49 15.68 -22.35
N ASP A 134 -17.16 15.57 -22.20
CA ASP A 134 -16.52 14.44 -21.51
C ASP A 134 -16.61 14.54 -19.97
N LEU A 135 -17.08 15.67 -19.46
CA LEU A 135 -17.30 15.98 -18.04
C LEU A 135 -18.78 16.17 -17.69
N ALA A 136 -19.70 15.93 -18.64
CA ALA A 136 -21.12 16.12 -18.41
C ALA A 136 -21.73 14.97 -17.58
N PRO A 137 -22.54 15.28 -16.55
CA PRO A 137 -23.16 14.29 -15.69
C PRO A 137 -24.25 13.52 -16.44
N VAL A 138 -24.32 12.21 -16.21
CA VAL A 138 -25.50 11.43 -16.58
C VAL A 138 -26.66 11.89 -15.68
N VAL A 139 -27.50 12.75 -16.25
CA VAL A 139 -28.83 13.21 -15.80
C VAL A 139 -28.84 14.33 -14.75
N GLU A 140 -29.19 15.53 -15.21
CA GLU A 140 -29.79 16.61 -14.42
C GLU A 140 -31.03 16.10 -13.66
N ALA A 141 -30.99 16.16 -12.34
CA ALA A 141 -32.19 16.20 -11.51
C ALA A 141 -31.97 17.24 -10.42
N ALA A 142 -32.91 18.19 -10.32
CA ALA A 142 -32.89 19.35 -9.46
C ALA A 142 -32.48 19.03 -8.00
N ALA A 143 -31.73 19.95 -7.40
CA ALA A 143 -31.26 19.84 -6.02
C ALA A 143 -32.44 19.72 -5.03
N PRO A 144 -32.51 18.66 -4.20
CA PRO A 144 -33.44 18.65 -3.08
C PRO A 144 -32.85 19.40 -1.89
N THR A 145 -33.70 20.20 -1.26
CA THR A 145 -33.43 20.96 -0.03
C THR A 145 -33.07 20.04 1.14
N MET A 146 -32.12 20.50 1.95
CA MET A 146 -31.59 19.88 3.15
C MET A 146 -32.67 19.46 4.15
N SER A 147 -33.09 18.19 4.10
CA SER A 147 -33.64 17.47 5.25
C SER A 147 -33.65 15.95 4.96
N ALA A 148 -33.30 15.16 5.97
CA ALA A 148 -33.17 13.70 6.00
C ALA A 148 -31.87 13.13 5.42
N ALA A 149 -30.94 12.82 6.34
CA ALA A 149 -29.91 11.82 6.16
C ALA A 149 -30.56 10.44 5.90
N GLY A 150 -30.83 10.15 4.64
CA GLY A 150 -31.36 8.89 4.13
C GLY A 150 -30.48 8.40 2.98
N MET A 151 -29.93 7.20 3.17
CA MET A 151 -28.97 6.53 2.29
C MET A 151 -29.49 6.32 0.86
N ASN A 152 -28.73 6.69 -0.17
CA ASN A 152 -28.99 6.30 -1.55
C ASN A 152 -27.79 5.54 -2.17
N ASN A 153 -27.74 4.23 -1.94
CA ASN A 153 -26.77 3.29 -2.54
C ASN A 153 -26.94 3.14 -4.07
N ASP A 154 -28.07 3.61 -4.62
CA ASP A 154 -28.42 3.37 -6.03
C ASP A 154 -27.75 4.35 -7.00
N GLN A 155 -27.39 5.55 -6.55
CA GLN A 155 -26.71 6.54 -7.40
C GLN A 155 -25.27 6.13 -7.70
N MET A 156 -24.53 5.65 -6.70
CA MET A 156 -23.16 5.14 -6.89
C MET A 156 -23.14 3.82 -7.68
N THR A 157 -24.12 2.94 -7.44
CA THR A 157 -24.25 1.68 -8.20
C THR A 157 -24.59 1.94 -9.66
N LYS A 158 -25.42 2.95 -9.97
CA LYS A 158 -25.72 3.37 -11.36
C LYS A 158 -24.53 4.05 -12.04
N ALA A 159 -23.76 4.88 -11.32
CA ALA A 159 -22.52 5.46 -11.83
C ALA A 159 -21.48 4.36 -12.20
N MET A 160 -21.46 3.26 -11.45
CA MET A 160 -20.58 2.10 -11.68
C MET A 160 -21.08 1.14 -12.76
N ALA A 161 -22.38 1.14 -13.09
CA ALA A 161 -22.96 0.23 -14.09
C ALA A 161 -22.67 0.67 -15.53
N GLY A 162 -22.37 1.96 -15.77
CA GLY A 162 -22.12 2.51 -17.11
C GLY A 162 -20.73 2.25 -17.68
N ILE A 163 -19.81 1.69 -16.88
CA ILE A 163 -18.40 1.51 -17.25
C ILE A 163 -18.08 0.02 -17.15
N GLY A 164 -18.16 -0.69 -18.29
CA GLY A 164 -18.00 -2.15 -18.41
C GLY A 164 -16.63 -2.74 -18.05
N LEU A 165 -15.86 -2.12 -17.14
CA LEU A 165 -14.65 -2.65 -16.53
C LEU A 165 -14.81 -2.54 -15.01
N ALA A 166 -15.32 -3.59 -14.39
CA ALA A 166 -15.49 -3.66 -12.94
C ALA A 166 -14.17 -3.31 -12.24
N LEU A 167 -14.18 -2.30 -11.37
CA LEU A 167 -13.06 -1.92 -10.51
C LEU A 167 -12.39 -3.17 -9.91
N PRO A 168 -11.05 -3.20 -9.71
CA PRO A 168 -10.43 -4.29 -8.98
C PRO A 168 -11.16 -4.53 -7.66
N LYS A 169 -11.50 -5.80 -7.34
CA LYS A 169 -12.26 -6.16 -6.11
C LYS A 169 -11.67 -5.55 -4.84
N THR A 170 -10.36 -5.34 -4.83
CA THR A 170 -9.61 -4.69 -3.74
C THR A 170 -10.05 -3.25 -3.49
N MET A 171 -10.35 -2.49 -4.56
CA MET A 171 -10.74 -1.08 -4.52
C MET A 171 -12.26 -0.87 -4.38
N GLN A 172 -13.09 -1.80 -4.85
CA GLN A 172 -14.56 -1.68 -4.72
C GLN A 172 -15.02 -1.55 -3.26
N GLN A 173 -14.38 -2.29 -2.36
CA GLN A 173 -14.85 -2.41 -0.97
C GLN A 173 -14.61 -1.15 -0.12
N ARG A 174 -13.79 -0.19 -0.58
CA ARG A 174 -13.64 1.12 0.09
C ARG A 174 -14.68 2.15 -0.37
N CYS A 175 -15.38 1.90 -1.46
CA CYS A 175 -16.35 2.85 -2.02
C CYS A 175 -17.71 2.82 -1.32
N ASP A 176 -18.10 1.67 -0.79
CA ASP A 176 -19.28 1.53 0.06
C ASP A 176 -18.95 1.96 1.51
N PRO A 177 -19.60 3.01 2.06
CA PRO A 177 -19.30 3.50 3.40
C PRO A 177 -19.47 2.44 4.49
N LYS A 178 -20.49 1.57 4.40
CA LYS A 178 -20.72 0.51 5.38
C LYS A 178 -19.60 -0.52 5.34
N LYS A 179 -19.18 -0.93 4.14
CA LYS A 179 -18.05 -1.88 3.97
C LYS A 179 -16.72 -1.26 4.38
N ARG A 180 -16.50 0.03 4.11
CA ARG A 180 -15.30 0.77 4.54
C ARG A 180 -15.18 0.78 6.06
N ILE A 181 -16.25 1.15 6.77
CA ILE A 181 -16.27 1.15 8.25
C ILE A 181 -16.14 -0.27 8.81
N ALA A 182 -16.79 -1.26 8.20
CA ALA A 182 -16.64 -2.66 8.61
C ALA A 182 -15.20 -3.14 8.49
N ARG A 183 -14.52 -2.81 7.37
CA ARG A 183 -13.10 -3.12 7.16
C ARG A 183 -12.20 -2.41 8.16
N LEU A 184 -12.46 -1.11 8.37
CA LEU A 184 -11.77 -0.32 9.36
C LEU A 184 -11.80 -1.02 10.73
N LYS A 185 -12.98 -1.42 11.19
CA LYS A 185 -13.15 -2.17 12.45
C LYS A 185 -12.45 -3.54 12.42
N SER A 186 -12.55 -4.29 11.32
CA SER A 186 -11.93 -5.61 11.17
C SER A 186 -10.39 -5.56 11.24
N GLY A 187 -9.79 -4.49 10.73
CA GLY A 187 -8.35 -4.22 10.85
C GLY A 187 -7.94 -3.66 12.22
N GLY A 188 -8.87 -3.56 13.18
CA GLY A 188 -8.64 -3.00 14.50
C GLY A 188 -8.65 -1.47 14.55
N GLY A 189 -9.18 -0.80 13.52
CA GLY A 189 -9.41 0.63 13.47
C GLY A 189 -10.59 1.06 14.35
N LYS A 190 -10.59 2.33 14.79
CA LYS A 190 -11.63 2.95 15.62
C LYS A 190 -12.34 4.07 14.87
N THR A 191 -13.53 4.45 15.33
CA THR A 191 -14.31 5.56 14.73
C THR A 191 -13.54 6.88 14.71
N MET A 192 -12.65 7.12 15.68
CA MET A 192 -11.77 8.29 15.70
C MET A 192 -10.85 8.37 14.47
N THR A 193 -10.48 7.22 13.88
CA THR A 193 -9.65 7.16 12.67
C THR A 193 -10.40 7.69 11.46
N GLU A 194 -11.65 7.24 11.25
CA GLU A 194 -12.48 7.75 10.16
C GLU A 194 -12.73 9.25 10.32
N ALA A 195 -13.06 9.69 11.54
CA ALA A 195 -13.29 11.10 11.82
C ALA A 195 -12.05 11.95 11.52
N ALA A 196 -10.85 11.47 11.88
CA ALA A 196 -9.59 12.15 11.59
C ALA A 196 -9.32 12.23 10.09
N ILE A 197 -9.55 11.13 9.34
CA ILE A 197 -9.40 11.10 7.87
C ILE A 197 -10.32 12.13 7.22
N VAL A 198 -11.62 12.10 7.53
CA VAL A 198 -12.60 13.04 6.96
C VAL A 198 -12.25 14.48 7.30
N LYS A 199 -11.82 14.76 8.54
CA LYS A 199 -11.38 16.10 8.94
C LYS A 199 -10.16 16.58 8.13
N GLY A 200 -9.20 15.67 7.88
CA GLY A 200 -8.04 15.96 7.02
C GLY A 200 -8.41 16.19 5.56
N LEU A 201 -9.34 15.42 5.00
CA LEU A 201 -9.85 15.64 3.64
C LEU A 201 -10.56 16.99 3.50
N LYS A 202 -11.37 17.39 4.48
CA LYS A 202 -11.98 18.74 4.51
C LYS A 202 -10.93 19.83 4.54
N TRP A 203 -9.89 19.68 5.36
CA TRP A 203 -8.78 20.64 5.39
C TRP A 203 -8.05 20.73 4.04
N LEU A 204 -7.77 19.59 3.40
CA LEU A 204 -7.19 19.57 2.05
C LEU A 204 -8.08 20.32 1.04
N GLN A 205 -9.40 20.15 1.10
CA GLN A 205 -10.33 20.88 0.24
C GLN A 205 -10.21 22.40 0.43
N THR A 206 -10.11 22.87 1.67
CA THR A 206 -9.98 24.31 1.97
C THR A 206 -8.64 24.92 1.58
N THR A 207 -7.61 24.08 1.37
CA THR A 207 -6.24 24.51 1.06
C THR A 207 -5.86 24.29 -0.41
N GLN A 208 -6.80 23.85 -1.26
CA GLN A 208 -6.56 23.69 -2.69
C GLN A 208 -6.30 25.07 -3.35
N ASP A 209 -5.25 25.15 -4.15
CA ASP A 209 -4.96 26.34 -4.96
C ASP A 209 -6.05 26.55 -6.04
N PRO A 210 -6.28 27.78 -6.53
CA PRO A 210 -7.35 28.08 -7.50
C PRO A 210 -7.33 27.22 -8.77
N GLU A 211 -6.14 26.85 -9.24
CA GLU A 211 -5.91 26.01 -10.42
C GLU A 211 -6.14 24.50 -10.16
N GLY A 212 -6.41 24.09 -8.91
CA GLY A 212 -6.66 22.71 -8.54
C GLY A 212 -5.49 21.95 -7.94
N SER A 213 -4.33 22.59 -7.78
CA SER A 213 -3.15 21.99 -7.17
C SER A 213 -3.10 22.16 -5.65
N TRP A 214 -2.13 21.49 -5.04
CA TRP A 214 -1.61 21.85 -3.73
C TRP A 214 -0.12 22.15 -3.83
N GLY A 215 0.41 22.92 -2.89
CA GLY A 215 1.84 23.23 -2.78
C GLY A 215 2.21 24.68 -3.09
N GLY A 216 1.30 25.47 -3.68
CA GLY A 216 1.55 26.89 -3.95
C GLY A 216 1.63 27.76 -2.69
N LYS A 217 0.74 27.51 -1.73
CA LYS A 217 0.63 28.24 -0.44
C LYS A 217 0.91 27.37 0.77
N ASP A 218 1.75 26.36 0.59
CA ASP A 218 2.10 25.41 1.64
C ASP A 218 2.92 26.08 2.74
N LYS A 219 2.93 25.48 3.94
CA LYS A 219 3.58 26.06 5.11
C LYS A 219 4.54 25.09 5.77
N ASP A 220 5.62 25.62 6.31
CA ASP A 220 6.60 24.85 7.08
C ASP A 220 6.14 24.55 8.52
N GLU A 221 7.06 24.06 9.37
CA GLU A 221 6.79 23.78 10.78
C GLU A 221 6.50 25.04 11.63
N LYS A 222 6.91 26.22 11.16
CA LYS A 222 6.73 27.51 11.82
C LYS A 222 5.50 28.27 11.29
N GLY A 223 4.74 27.64 10.40
CA GLY A 223 3.60 28.28 9.72
C GLY A 223 4.01 29.30 8.66
N GLN A 224 5.29 29.32 8.24
CA GLN A 224 5.76 30.24 7.20
C GLN A 224 5.52 29.65 5.81
N LEU A 225 5.18 30.52 4.85
CA LEU A 225 4.96 30.10 3.47
C LEU A 225 6.22 29.48 2.89
N LYS A 226 6.10 28.24 2.43
CA LYS A 226 7.18 27.47 1.83
C LYS A 226 6.62 26.68 0.65
N PRO A 227 6.65 27.24 -0.57
CA PRO A 227 6.17 26.55 -1.76
C PRO A 227 6.85 25.20 -1.93
N SER A 228 6.04 24.18 -2.17
CA SER A 228 6.46 22.79 -2.41
C SER A 228 6.19 22.40 -3.86
N ASP A 229 6.65 21.20 -4.25
CA ASP A 229 6.44 20.71 -5.61
C ASP A 229 4.95 20.41 -5.84
N LYS A 230 4.31 21.20 -6.71
CA LYS A 230 2.87 21.11 -6.95
C LYS A 230 2.41 19.77 -7.50
N ASN A 231 3.21 19.14 -8.35
CA ASN A 231 2.88 17.83 -8.92
C ASN A 231 2.90 16.74 -7.83
N ALA A 232 3.92 16.75 -6.97
CA ALA A 232 4.02 15.82 -5.85
C ALA A 232 2.89 16.02 -4.85
N MET A 233 2.65 17.25 -4.40
CA MET A 233 1.61 17.54 -3.41
C MET A 233 0.21 17.25 -3.95
N THR A 234 -0.08 17.63 -5.19
CA THR A 234 -1.38 17.32 -5.82
C THR A 234 -1.56 15.82 -6.01
N GLY A 235 -0.51 15.09 -6.39
CA GLY A 235 -0.55 13.63 -6.46
C GLY A 235 -0.88 12.99 -5.11
N MET A 236 -0.23 13.42 -4.03
CA MET A 236 -0.54 12.89 -2.68
C MET A 236 -1.93 13.27 -2.17
N ALA A 237 -2.36 14.52 -2.38
CA ALA A 237 -3.70 14.96 -2.00
C ALA A 237 -4.78 14.18 -2.77
N LEU A 238 -4.61 14.02 -4.09
CA LEU A 238 -5.52 13.21 -4.89
C LEU A 238 -5.54 11.75 -4.43
N LEU A 239 -4.38 11.16 -4.10
CA LEU A 239 -4.31 9.81 -3.55
C LEU A 239 -5.10 9.70 -2.23
N CYS A 240 -5.18 10.74 -1.39
CA CYS A 240 -6.01 10.71 -0.18
C CYS A 240 -7.50 10.61 -0.51
N TYR A 241 -7.99 11.43 -1.45
CA TYR A 241 -9.39 11.36 -1.89
C TYR A 241 -9.73 10.01 -2.51
N LEU A 242 -8.90 9.54 -3.45
CA LEU A 242 -9.06 8.22 -4.07
C LEU A 242 -8.96 7.08 -3.05
N GLY A 243 -8.10 7.27 -2.06
CA GLY A 243 -7.94 6.44 -0.87
C GLY A 243 -9.25 6.14 -0.17
N HIS A 244 -9.98 7.19 0.18
CA HIS A 244 -11.31 7.18 0.78
C HIS A 244 -12.46 6.88 -0.21
N CYS A 245 -12.13 6.72 -1.50
CA CYS A 245 -13.04 6.59 -2.62
C CYS A 245 -13.96 7.80 -2.83
N GLU A 246 -13.41 9.00 -2.67
CA GLU A 246 -13.99 10.23 -3.16
C GLU A 246 -13.56 10.44 -4.63
N LEU A 247 -14.55 10.45 -5.53
CA LEU A 247 -14.36 10.52 -6.98
C LEU A 247 -14.86 11.84 -7.56
N GLN A 248 -14.82 11.99 -8.89
CA GLN A 248 -15.24 13.21 -9.60
C GLN A 248 -16.71 13.57 -9.40
N ASP A 249 -17.55 12.60 -9.05
CA ASP A 249 -18.99 12.71 -8.81
C ASP A 249 -19.34 12.69 -7.30
N SER A 250 -18.32 12.74 -6.42
CA SER A 250 -18.55 12.85 -4.98
C SER A 250 -19.35 14.12 -4.66
N PRO A 251 -20.43 14.04 -3.86
CA PRO A 251 -21.24 15.21 -3.50
C PRO A 251 -20.43 16.33 -2.84
N ASP A 252 -19.48 15.97 -1.96
CA ASP A 252 -18.72 16.94 -1.18
C ASP A 252 -17.38 17.30 -1.83
N TYR A 253 -16.73 16.34 -2.50
CA TYR A 253 -15.35 16.49 -2.99
C TYR A 253 -15.20 16.43 -4.51
N GLY A 254 -16.28 16.19 -5.26
CA GLY A 254 -16.26 16.03 -6.71
C GLY A 254 -15.53 17.15 -7.44
N PRO A 255 -15.88 18.44 -7.22
CA PRO A 255 -15.19 19.56 -7.83
C PRO A 255 -13.69 19.63 -7.46
N THR A 256 -13.34 19.28 -6.22
CA THR A 256 -11.95 19.26 -5.74
C THR A 256 -11.15 18.19 -6.49
N VAL A 257 -11.70 16.98 -6.63
CA VAL A 257 -11.09 15.86 -7.35
C VAL A 257 -10.96 16.15 -8.85
N GLN A 258 -11.98 16.71 -9.49
CA GLN A 258 -11.95 17.10 -10.90
C GLN A 258 -10.84 18.10 -11.19
N LYS A 259 -10.72 19.14 -10.37
CA LYS A 259 -9.65 20.15 -10.49
C LYS A 259 -8.26 19.54 -10.30
N ALA A 260 -8.10 18.63 -9.35
CA ALA A 260 -6.85 17.91 -9.13
C ALA A 260 -6.45 17.06 -10.34
N ILE A 261 -7.41 16.30 -10.90
CA ILE A 261 -7.24 15.49 -12.12
C ILE A 261 -6.85 16.37 -13.31
N LYS A 262 -7.55 17.50 -13.50
CA LYS A 262 -7.21 18.49 -14.52
C LYS A 262 -5.80 19.03 -14.34
N PHE A 263 -5.38 19.33 -13.10
CA PHE A 263 -4.03 19.81 -12.83
C PHE A 263 -2.96 18.77 -13.17
N ILE A 264 -3.08 17.53 -12.69
CA ILE A 264 -2.08 16.48 -12.95
C ILE A 264 -2.05 16.01 -14.40
N THR A 265 -3.00 16.43 -15.24
CA THR A 265 -3.01 16.21 -16.69
C THR A 265 -2.76 17.47 -17.52
N SER A 266 -2.34 18.56 -16.87
CA SER A 266 -2.02 19.84 -17.51
C SER A 266 -0.61 19.92 -18.11
N THR A 267 0.30 19.02 -17.69
CA THR A 267 1.68 18.96 -18.16
C THR A 267 1.98 17.63 -18.82
N THR A 268 3.01 17.57 -19.67
CA THR A 268 3.41 16.32 -20.35
C THR A 268 3.59 15.15 -19.37
N PRO A 269 3.18 13.91 -19.73
CA PRO A 269 3.41 12.73 -18.90
C PRO A 269 4.90 12.33 -18.82
N GLU A 270 5.77 12.90 -19.66
CA GLU A 270 7.19 12.52 -19.75
C GLU A 270 8.11 13.75 -19.59
N PRO A 271 8.07 14.45 -18.43
CA PRO A 271 8.87 15.65 -18.24
C PRO A 271 10.36 15.33 -18.11
N LYS A 272 11.22 16.33 -18.28
CA LYS A 272 12.63 16.20 -17.89
C LYS A 272 12.70 16.05 -16.36
N ILE A 273 13.31 14.97 -15.90
CA ILE A 273 13.44 14.69 -14.47
C ILE A 273 14.64 15.42 -13.90
N ASP A 274 14.38 16.43 -13.07
CA ASP A 274 15.39 17.06 -12.23
C ASP A 274 15.47 16.38 -10.84
N GLN A 275 16.23 16.98 -9.91
CA GLN A 275 16.38 16.40 -8.58
C GLN A 275 15.04 16.28 -7.83
N ARG A 276 14.14 17.26 -7.93
CA ARG A 276 12.81 17.22 -7.28
C ARG A 276 11.85 16.30 -8.03
N GLY A 277 11.97 16.30 -9.36
CA GLY A 277 11.28 15.41 -10.31
C GLY A 277 11.45 13.93 -9.96
N SER A 278 12.54 13.56 -9.31
CA SER A 278 12.81 12.18 -8.88
C SER A 278 11.75 11.61 -7.93
N TYR A 279 11.14 12.48 -7.11
CA TYR A 279 10.00 12.14 -6.25
C TYR A 279 8.67 12.56 -6.89
N SER A 280 8.64 13.76 -7.48
CA SER A 280 7.42 14.33 -8.04
C SER A 280 6.81 13.46 -9.16
N HIS A 281 7.64 12.98 -10.08
CA HIS A 281 7.19 12.15 -11.21
C HIS A 281 6.53 10.84 -10.77
N PRO A 282 7.16 9.98 -9.92
CA PRO A 282 6.51 8.75 -9.49
C PRO A 282 5.28 8.99 -8.62
N ILE A 283 5.25 10.02 -7.78
CA ILE A 283 4.05 10.37 -6.99
C ILE A 283 2.88 10.76 -7.91
N ARG A 284 3.14 11.63 -8.90
CA ARG A 284 2.14 12.00 -9.91
C ARG A 284 1.69 10.78 -10.72
N THR A 285 2.61 9.91 -11.13
CA THR A 285 2.31 8.69 -11.88
C THR A 285 1.43 7.74 -11.07
N TYR A 286 1.68 7.58 -9.77
CA TYR A 286 0.83 6.82 -8.88
C TYR A 286 -0.60 7.39 -8.87
N ALA A 287 -0.74 8.69 -8.67
CA ALA A 287 -2.05 9.35 -8.69
C ALA A 287 -2.78 9.19 -10.04
N LEU A 288 -2.09 9.32 -11.17
CA LEU A 288 -2.64 9.08 -12.51
C LEU A 288 -3.17 7.64 -12.67
N CYS A 289 -2.38 6.65 -12.26
CA CYS A 289 -2.76 5.24 -12.37
C CYS A 289 -3.96 4.91 -11.48
N GLU A 290 -3.98 5.38 -10.24
CA GLU A 290 -5.11 5.13 -9.34
C GLU A 290 -6.36 5.89 -9.79
N ALA A 291 -6.23 7.13 -10.24
CA ALA A 291 -7.33 7.91 -10.80
C ALA A 291 -7.92 7.23 -12.03
N TYR A 292 -7.09 6.76 -12.98
CA TYR A 292 -7.59 6.01 -14.14
C TYR A 292 -8.29 4.73 -13.69
N THR A 293 -7.70 3.99 -12.77
CA THR A 293 -8.28 2.73 -12.28
C THR A 293 -9.66 2.96 -11.68
N MET A 294 -9.84 4.04 -10.91
CA MET A 294 -11.07 4.33 -10.18
C MET A 294 -12.15 4.99 -11.02
N THR A 295 -11.78 5.86 -11.95
CA THR A 295 -12.72 6.72 -12.70
C THR A 295 -12.93 6.25 -14.13
N LYS A 296 -11.97 5.53 -14.71
CA LYS A 296 -11.91 5.11 -16.12
C LYS A 296 -12.06 6.27 -17.12
N ILE A 297 -11.72 7.50 -16.70
CA ILE A 297 -11.63 8.66 -17.60
C ILE A 297 -10.58 8.37 -18.66
N LYS A 298 -10.99 8.36 -19.94
CA LYS A 298 -10.16 7.93 -21.09
C LYS A 298 -8.84 8.69 -21.21
N ARG A 299 -8.85 10.01 -20.96
CA ARG A 299 -7.63 10.84 -20.99
C ARG A 299 -6.56 10.36 -19.99
N LEU A 300 -6.96 9.79 -18.84
CA LEU A 300 -6.01 9.31 -17.85
C LEU A 300 -5.27 8.04 -18.29
N GLU A 301 -5.84 7.26 -19.22
CA GLU A 301 -5.22 6.02 -19.71
C GLU A 301 -3.87 6.30 -20.37
N GLU A 302 -3.84 7.25 -21.33
CA GLU A 302 -2.62 7.61 -22.05
C GLU A 302 -1.59 8.24 -21.11
N PHE A 303 -2.03 9.13 -20.22
CA PHE A 303 -1.16 9.79 -19.25
C PHE A 303 -0.53 8.79 -18.28
N ALA A 304 -1.33 7.87 -17.73
CA ALA A 304 -0.84 6.81 -16.87
C ALA A 304 0.20 5.94 -17.61
N LYS A 305 -0.15 5.45 -18.81
CA LYS A 305 0.74 4.59 -19.62
C LYS A 305 2.09 5.24 -19.89
N ARG A 306 2.09 6.48 -20.42
CA ARG A 306 3.32 7.19 -20.81
C ARG A 306 4.16 7.57 -19.59
N ALA A 307 3.53 8.02 -18.51
CA ALA A 307 4.25 8.35 -17.28
C ALA A 307 4.89 7.13 -16.63
N THR A 308 4.23 5.96 -16.67
CA THR A 308 4.80 4.69 -16.21
C THR A 308 5.96 4.23 -17.10
N ILE A 309 5.83 4.31 -18.43
CA ILE A 309 6.94 4.01 -19.34
C ILE A 309 8.15 4.91 -19.05
N HIS A 310 7.92 6.17 -18.69
CA HIS A 310 8.99 7.08 -18.29
C HIS A 310 9.72 6.63 -17.01
N ILE A 311 9.00 6.09 -16.02
CA ILE A 311 9.59 5.48 -14.82
C ILE A 311 10.48 4.29 -15.19
N ILE A 312 9.97 3.38 -16.04
CA ILE A 312 10.69 2.18 -16.49
C ILE A 312 11.97 2.59 -17.23
N LYS A 313 11.84 3.51 -18.19
CA LYS A 313 12.98 4.09 -18.92
C LYS A 313 13.93 4.86 -18.02
N GLY A 314 13.53 5.27 -16.82
CA GLY A 314 14.34 5.95 -15.81
C GLY A 314 15.15 5.02 -14.89
N GLN A 315 14.85 3.72 -14.84
CA GLN A 315 15.47 2.78 -13.91
C GLN A 315 16.96 2.54 -14.21
N ASN A 316 17.85 2.72 -13.25
CA ASN A 316 19.27 2.46 -13.43
C ASN A 316 19.53 0.97 -13.70
N GLU A 317 20.61 0.63 -14.42
CA GLU A 317 21.02 -0.76 -14.71
C GLU A 317 21.13 -1.62 -13.45
N ASN A 318 21.47 -0.95 -12.36
CA ASN A 318 21.70 -1.54 -11.06
C ASN A 318 20.38 -1.87 -10.32
N GLY A 319 19.21 -1.60 -10.92
CA GLY A 319 17.85 -1.88 -10.45
C GLY A 319 17.16 -0.76 -9.66
N GLY A 320 17.90 0.21 -9.14
CA GLY A 320 17.35 1.36 -8.40
C GLY A 320 16.99 2.54 -9.29
N TRP A 321 16.51 3.62 -8.68
CA TRP A 321 16.33 4.92 -9.34
C TRP A 321 17.25 5.95 -8.71
N ALA A 322 18.00 6.65 -9.55
CA ALA A 322 18.85 7.74 -9.11
C ALA A 322 18.12 9.07 -9.15
N TYR A 323 18.64 10.05 -8.40
CA TYR A 323 18.25 11.44 -8.59
C TYR A 323 18.44 11.85 -10.06
N SER A 324 17.50 12.63 -10.56
CA SER A 324 17.36 13.04 -11.96
C SER A 324 17.30 11.86 -12.95
N TYR A 325 16.96 10.66 -12.48
CA TYR A 325 17.00 9.41 -13.24
C TYR A 325 18.36 9.15 -13.93
N GLY A 326 19.44 9.51 -13.24
CA GLY A 326 20.81 9.26 -13.71
C GLY A 326 21.08 7.78 -14.00
N LYS A 327 21.63 7.50 -15.19
CA LYS A 327 21.93 6.15 -15.68
C LYS A 327 23.37 5.69 -15.52
N GLY A 328 24.28 6.63 -15.21
CA GLY A 328 25.70 6.29 -15.07
C GLY A 328 25.99 5.34 -13.90
N PRO A 329 27.15 4.66 -13.91
CA PRO A 329 27.56 3.77 -12.82
C PRO A 329 27.77 4.50 -11.49
N ALA A 330 28.09 5.80 -11.55
CA ALA A 330 28.21 6.68 -10.37
C ALA A 330 26.89 7.39 -9.99
N ALA A 331 25.78 7.05 -10.64
CA ALA A 331 24.50 7.70 -10.36
C ALA A 331 24.04 7.38 -8.93
N HIS A 332 23.56 8.42 -8.23
CA HIS A 332 23.13 8.31 -6.84
C HIS A 332 21.77 7.61 -6.73
N THR A 333 21.75 6.29 -6.90
CA THR A 333 20.54 5.46 -6.71
C THR A 333 20.15 5.40 -5.26
N ASP A 334 18.88 5.70 -4.97
CA ASP A 334 18.37 5.90 -3.63
C ASP A 334 17.09 5.08 -3.38
N LEU A 335 17.04 4.34 -2.27
CA LEU A 335 15.89 3.50 -1.92
C LEU A 335 14.60 4.30 -1.67
N SER A 336 14.69 5.52 -1.16
CA SER A 336 13.51 6.36 -0.95
C SER A 336 12.89 6.80 -2.28
N VAL A 337 13.72 7.06 -3.29
CA VAL A 337 13.28 7.31 -4.68
C VAL A 337 12.73 6.03 -5.28
N ALA A 338 13.43 4.91 -5.14
CA ALA A 338 12.98 3.61 -5.64
C ALA A 338 11.61 3.20 -5.06
N GLY A 339 11.37 3.43 -3.77
CA GLY A 339 10.09 3.12 -3.11
C GLY A 339 8.88 3.80 -3.73
N TRP A 340 9.00 5.07 -4.13
CA TRP A 340 7.93 5.78 -4.84
C TRP A 340 7.72 5.25 -6.25
N ASN A 341 8.81 4.96 -6.97
CA ASN A 341 8.73 4.36 -8.31
C ASN A 341 8.06 2.98 -8.26
N ILE A 342 8.40 2.14 -7.28
CA ILE A 342 7.79 0.82 -7.08
C ILE A 342 6.29 0.93 -6.76
N GLN A 343 5.87 1.90 -5.94
CA GLN A 343 4.45 2.15 -5.69
C GLN A 343 3.71 2.59 -6.96
N ALA A 344 4.32 3.45 -7.77
CA ALA A 344 3.75 3.88 -9.05
C ALA A 344 3.62 2.71 -10.05
N LEU A 345 4.64 1.86 -10.15
CA LEU A 345 4.61 0.65 -10.99
C LEU A 345 3.55 -0.35 -10.51
N LYS A 346 3.39 -0.53 -9.19
CA LYS A 346 2.28 -1.31 -8.62
C LYS A 346 0.92 -0.75 -9.04
N ALA A 347 0.74 0.56 -8.91
CA ALA A 347 -0.51 1.19 -9.31
C ALA A 347 -0.78 1.03 -10.80
N ALA A 348 0.26 1.13 -11.63
CA ALA A 348 0.19 0.89 -13.06
C ALA A 348 -0.27 -0.55 -13.37
N ALA A 349 0.23 -1.55 -12.65
CA ALA A 349 -0.22 -2.94 -12.80
C ALA A 349 -1.72 -3.13 -12.50
N TYR A 350 -2.30 -2.33 -11.58
CA TYR A 350 -3.74 -2.38 -11.28
C TYR A 350 -4.62 -1.71 -12.33
N THR A 351 -4.05 -0.92 -13.24
CA THR A 351 -4.83 -0.24 -14.29
C THR A 351 -5.45 -1.21 -15.29
N GLY A 352 -4.80 -2.36 -15.50
CA GLY A 352 -5.09 -3.29 -16.60
C GLY A 352 -4.53 -2.85 -17.96
N ILE A 353 -3.78 -1.74 -18.01
CA ILE A 353 -3.10 -1.28 -19.22
C ILE A 353 -1.87 -2.16 -19.46
N GLU A 354 -1.67 -2.61 -20.69
CA GLU A 354 -0.45 -3.31 -21.08
C GLU A 354 0.74 -2.34 -21.15
N ILE A 355 1.74 -2.56 -20.31
CA ILE A 355 2.94 -1.73 -20.17
C ILE A 355 4.19 -2.61 -20.29
N SER A 356 4.88 -2.50 -21.41
CA SER A 356 6.08 -3.28 -21.70
C SER A 356 7.20 -2.98 -20.70
N GLY A 357 7.85 -4.03 -20.20
CA GLY A 357 9.00 -3.93 -19.28
C GLY A 357 8.64 -3.69 -17.81
N LEU A 358 7.35 -3.65 -17.44
CA LEU A 358 6.92 -3.43 -16.05
C LEU A 358 7.45 -4.53 -15.12
N ASP A 359 7.20 -5.80 -15.46
CA ASP A 359 7.63 -6.95 -14.65
C ASP A 359 9.16 -7.02 -14.52
N GLU A 360 9.89 -6.81 -15.62
CA GLU A 360 11.35 -6.80 -15.61
C GLU A 360 11.89 -5.67 -14.72
N ALA A 361 11.29 -4.48 -14.81
CA ALA A 361 11.68 -3.36 -13.95
C ALA A 361 11.41 -3.68 -12.47
N MET A 362 10.28 -4.30 -12.15
CA MET A 362 9.95 -4.72 -10.79
C MET A 362 10.91 -5.80 -10.27
N ASP A 363 11.25 -6.80 -11.08
CA ASP A 363 12.22 -7.85 -10.70
C ASP A 363 13.61 -7.24 -10.37
N LYS A 364 14.10 -6.31 -11.21
CA LYS A 364 15.35 -5.58 -10.95
C LYS A 364 15.26 -4.69 -9.70
N ALA A 365 14.13 -4.03 -9.50
CA ALA A 365 13.90 -3.18 -8.34
C ALA A 365 13.97 -3.97 -7.04
N ILE A 366 13.38 -5.16 -6.99
CA ILE A 366 13.43 -6.01 -5.79
C ILE A 366 14.83 -6.52 -5.50
N LYS A 367 15.62 -6.87 -6.52
CA LYS A 367 17.03 -7.20 -6.33
C LYS A 367 17.79 -6.04 -5.67
N TYR A 368 17.62 -4.82 -6.18
CA TYR A 368 18.19 -3.62 -5.59
C TYR A 368 17.76 -3.41 -4.13
N VAL A 369 16.46 -3.55 -3.84
CA VAL A 369 15.90 -3.38 -2.49
C VAL A 369 16.54 -4.35 -1.50
N LYS A 370 16.69 -5.64 -1.86
CA LYS A 370 17.35 -6.64 -0.99
C LYS A 370 18.79 -6.25 -0.66
N GLU A 371 19.53 -5.77 -1.66
CA GLU A 371 20.92 -5.31 -1.50
C GLU A 371 21.05 -4.03 -0.64
N CYS A 372 19.94 -3.31 -0.38
CA CYS A 372 19.90 -2.19 0.54
C CYS A 372 19.67 -2.58 2.01
N GLN A 373 19.39 -3.85 2.33
CA GLN A 373 19.22 -4.27 3.73
C GLN A 373 20.57 -4.47 4.43
N ASP A 374 20.72 -3.91 5.63
CA ASP A 374 21.89 -4.12 6.46
C ASP A 374 21.77 -5.40 7.33
N LYS A 375 22.84 -5.71 8.07
CA LYS A 375 22.89 -6.88 8.96
C LYS A 375 21.90 -6.80 10.14
N THR A 376 21.43 -5.60 10.49
CA THR A 376 20.45 -5.38 11.57
C THR A 376 19.00 -5.53 11.11
N GLY A 377 18.75 -5.75 9.82
CA GLY A 377 17.40 -5.87 9.24
C GLY A 377 16.79 -4.55 8.79
N ARG A 378 17.50 -3.42 9.00
CA ARG A 378 17.09 -2.10 8.51
C ARG A 378 17.50 -1.91 7.06
N PHE A 379 16.79 -1.05 6.35
CA PHE A 379 17.13 -0.73 4.96
C PHE A 379 17.83 0.62 4.85
N ALA A 380 18.85 0.70 3.99
CA ALA A 380 19.68 1.88 3.77
C ALA A 380 19.25 2.65 2.52
N TYR A 381 19.68 3.91 2.41
CA TYR A 381 19.46 4.72 1.21
C TYR A 381 20.15 4.10 -0.01
N GLN A 382 21.32 3.48 0.19
CA GLN A 382 22.11 2.88 -0.87
C GLN A 382 22.62 1.50 -0.44
N ARG A 383 22.96 0.69 -1.43
CA ARG A 383 23.54 -0.64 -1.22
C ARG A 383 24.83 -0.57 -0.42
N GLY A 384 25.02 -1.56 0.45
CA GLY A 384 26.22 -1.66 1.28
C GLY A 384 26.40 -0.54 2.31
N LYS A 385 25.38 0.30 2.54
CA LYS A 385 25.39 1.34 3.58
C LYS A 385 24.60 0.91 4.81
N THR A 386 24.72 1.68 5.89
CA THR A 386 24.00 1.44 7.14
C THR A 386 22.52 1.76 6.99
N GLY A 387 21.67 0.86 7.48
CA GLY A 387 20.23 1.02 7.45
C GLY A 387 19.72 2.19 8.28
N LYS A 388 18.57 2.73 7.86
CA LYS A 388 17.89 3.85 8.49
C LYS A 388 16.50 3.41 8.91
N SER A 389 16.07 3.89 10.08
CA SER A 389 14.72 3.64 10.58
C SER A 389 13.67 4.04 9.53
N SER A 390 13.78 5.27 9.00
CA SER A 390 12.82 5.85 8.06
C SER A 390 12.64 5.10 6.74
N LEU A 391 13.62 4.26 6.34
CA LEU A 391 13.55 3.49 5.09
C LEU A 391 13.20 2.02 5.29
N THR A 392 13.17 1.55 6.52
CA THR A 392 12.97 0.13 6.79
C THR A 392 11.59 -0.32 6.30
N GLY A 393 10.55 0.49 6.55
CA GLY A 393 9.22 0.28 5.96
C GLY A 393 9.22 0.29 4.43
N THR A 394 9.96 1.22 3.81
CA THR A 394 10.03 1.35 2.35
C THR A 394 10.59 0.09 1.70
N GLY A 395 11.67 -0.47 2.27
CA GLY A 395 12.24 -1.72 1.81
C GLY A 395 11.27 -2.89 1.95
N ILE A 396 10.67 -3.07 3.13
CA ILE A 396 9.71 -4.15 3.37
C ILE A 396 8.50 -4.05 2.46
N LEU A 397 7.89 -2.87 2.35
CA LEU A 397 6.71 -2.67 1.51
C LEU A 397 7.04 -2.98 0.05
N SER A 398 8.22 -2.57 -0.43
CA SER A 398 8.68 -2.91 -1.78
C SER A 398 8.76 -4.43 -1.98
N LEU A 399 9.35 -5.18 -1.05
CA LEU A 399 9.39 -6.65 -1.09
C LEU A 399 7.99 -7.28 -1.09
N GLN A 400 7.08 -6.74 -0.28
CA GLN A 400 5.70 -7.22 -0.19
C GLN A 400 4.89 -6.95 -1.46
N ILE A 401 5.16 -5.83 -2.14
CA ILE A 401 4.49 -5.48 -3.39
C ILE A 401 4.79 -6.49 -4.50
N TRP A 402 5.99 -7.07 -4.52
CA TRP A 402 6.42 -7.89 -5.63
C TRP A 402 7.09 -9.19 -5.23
N LYS A 403 6.29 -10.26 -5.18
CA LYS A 403 6.69 -11.68 -5.10
C LYS A 403 7.58 -12.06 -3.90
N ASN A 404 7.87 -11.14 -2.97
CA ASN A 404 8.87 -11.32 -1.90
C ASN A 404 8.30 -10.99 -0.51
N ALA A 405 6.97 -11.01 -0.36
CA ALA A 405 6.31 -10.73 0.93
C ALA A 405 6.78 -11.65 2.06
N LYS A 406 7.10 -12.92 1.75
CA LYS A 406 7.54 -13.95 2.72
C LYS A 406 9.06 -14.03 2.88
N SER A 407 9.83 -13.11 2.30
CA SER A 407 11.29 -13.22 2.35
C SER A 407 11.84 -12.96 3.76
N GLU A 408 13.02 -13.52 4.07
CA GLU A 408 13.67 -13.31 5.36
C GLU A 408 14.04 -11.83 5.56
N GLU A 409 14.35 -11.10 4.49
CA GLU A 409 14.59 -9.65 4.55
C GLU A 409 13.33 -8.90 5.02
N ALA A 410 12.14 -9.23 4.48
CA ALA A 410 10.89 -8.62 4.89
C ALA A 410 10.59 -8.92 6.37
N LYS A 411 10.78 -10.18 6.79
CA LYS A 411 10.57 -10.62 8.17
C LYS A 411 11.50 -9.92 9.17
N ARG A 412 12.81 -9.89 8.90
CA ARG A 412 13.81 -9.21 9.75
C ARG A 412 13.49 -7.73 9.92
N GLY A 413 13.09 -7.06 8.83
CA GLY A 413 12.66 -5.66 8.88
C GLY A 413 11.40 -5.44 9.72
N LEU A 414 10.39 -6.31 9.58
CA LEU A 414 9.15 -6.23 10.38
C LEU A 414 9.41 -6.46 11.88
N GLU A 415 10.28 -7.41 12.22
CA GLU A 415 10.72 -7.65 13.59
C GLU A 415 11.43 -6.41 14.17
N TRP A 416 12.32 -5.79 13.39
CA TRP A 416 12.98 -4.55 13.78
C TRP A 416 11.99 -3.40 14.00
N ILE A 417 11.01 -3.19 13.11
CA ILE A 417 9.98 -2.15 13.25
C ILE A 417 9.18 -2.33 14.53
N VAL A 418 8.74 -3.55 14.82
CA VAL A 418 7.93 -3.82 16.03
C VAL A 418 8.73 -3.57 17.31
N GLN A 419 10.01 -3.88 17.32
CA GLN A 419 10.87 -3.68 18.49
C GLN A 419 11.23 -2.20 18.73
N ASN A 420 11.36 -1.39 17.67
CA ASN A 420 11.99 -0.07 17.75
C ASN A 420 11.04 1.11 17.41
N GLU A 421 10.09 0.91 16.50
CA GLU A 421 9.22 1.99 15.99
C GLU A 421 7.80 1.89 16.53
N ALA A 422 7.24 0.67 16.66
CA ALA A 422 5.89 0.48 17.19
C ALA A 422 5.74 0.89 18.67
N VAL A 423 6.86 1.01 19.39
CA VAL A 423 6.89 1.43 20.80
C VAL A 423 6.88 2.95 20.99
N LYS A 424 7.06 3.73 19.92
CA LYS A 424 7.07 5.19 19.99
C LYS A 424 5.66 5.74 20.16
N LYS A 425 5.52 6.70 21.07
CA LYS A 425 4.25 7.36 21.41
C LYS A 425 4.29 8.87 21.28
N ASP A 426 5.49 9.44 21.36
CA ASP A 426 5.69 10.88 21.22
C ASP A 426 5.80 11.25 19.74
N TRP A 427 4.83 12.02 19.26
CA TRP A 427 4.75 12.53 17.90
C TRP A 427 5.97 13.36 17.49
N SER A 428 6.55 14.12 18.43
CA SER A 428 7.74 14.94 18.16
C SER A 428 8.97 14.11 17.76
N SER A 429 8.98 12.82 18.11
CA SER A 429 10.05 11.86 17.77
C SER A 429 9.74 11.00 16.53
N ILE A 430 8.56 11.19 15.93
CA ILE A 430 8.05 10.35 14.85
C ILE A 430 8.37 10.97 13.49
N ASN A 431 9.17 10.25 12.70
CA ASN A 431 9.35 10.58 11.30
C ASN A 431 8.12 10.11 10.50
N VAL A 432 7.29 11.05 10.06
CA VAL A 432 6.00 10.78 9.39
C VAL A 432 6.17 9.97 8.10
N TYR A 433 7.22 10.24 7.31
CA TYR A 433 7.56 9.45 6.12
C TYR A 433 7.81 7.97 6.47
N GLY A 434 8.65 7.72 7.47
CA GLY A 434 8.93 6.35 7.93
C GLY A 434 7.67 5.66 8.42
N TRP A 435 6.86 6.34 9.23
CA TRP A 435 5.61 5.81 9.75
C TRP A 435 4.56 5.50 8.68
N TYR A 436 4.49 6.30 7.61
CA TYR A 436 3.65 6.00 6.44
C TYR A 436 3.99 4.63 5.83
N TYR A 437 5.28 4.33 5.65
CA TYR A 437 5.70 3.04 5.13
C TYR A 437 5.62 1.91 6.17
N HIS A 438 5.92 2.17 7.44
CA HIS A 438 5.82 1.19 8.52
C HIS A 438 4.38 0.69 8.72
N ALA A 439 3.41 1.61 8.75
CA ALA A 439 2.00 1.26 8.87
C ALA A 439 1.55 0.33 7.74
N GLN A 440 1.91 0.66 6.50
CA GLN A 440 1.61 -0.18 5.33
C GLN A 440 2.32 -1.54 5.40
N ALA A 441 3.61 -1.56 5.71
CA ALA A 441 4.38 -2.79 5.78
C ALA A 441 3.83 -3.77 6.84
N CYS A 442 3.53 -3.25 8.04
CA CYS A 442 2.92 -4.02 9.11
C CYS A 442 1.50 -4.48 8.75
N PHE A 443 0.69 -3.62 8.12
CA PHE A 443 -0.67 -3.99 7.70
C PHE A 443 -0.66 -5.07 6.62
N GLN A 444 0.17 -4.93 5.58
CA GLN A 444 0.28 -5.93 4.51
C GLN A 444 0.78 -7.28 5.00
N ALA A 445 1.56 -7.31 6.08
CA ALA A 445 2.00 -8.56 6.71
C ALA A 445 0.83 -9.41 7.25
N THR A 446 -0.36 -8.85 7.47
CA THR A 446 -1.55 -9.63 7.85
C THR A 446 -1.97 -10.63 6.77
N GLY A 447 -1.58 -10.41 5.51
CA GLY A 447 -1.82 -11.31 4.39
C GLY A 447 -0.87 -12.51 4.35
N ILE A 448 0.10 -12.57 5.28
CA ILE A 448 1.09 -13.63 5.38
C ILE A 448 0.77 -14.48 6.60
N SER A 449 0.89 -15.81 6.47
CA SER A 449 0.74 -16.74 7.60
C SER A 449 1.66 -16.33 8.77
N GLY A 450 1.09 -16.16 9.96
CA GLY A 450 1.80 -15.70 11.16
C GLY A 450 2.20 -14.21 11.17
N GLY A 451 1.92 -13.44 10.10
CA GLY A 451 2.28 -12.02 10.01
C GLY A 451 1.35 -11.05 10.72
N SER A 452 0.15 -11.51 11.14
CA SER A 452 -0.81 -10.71 11.91
C SER A 452 -0.23 -10.14 13.22
N LYS A 453 0.79 -10.80 13.80
CA LYS A 453 1.48 -10.31 15.00
C LYS A 453 2.12 -8.93 14.81
N PHE A 454 2.63 -8.63 13.61
CA PHE A 454 3.30 -7.37 13.31
C PHE A 454 2.31 -6.22 13.30
N TRP A 455 1.16 -6.41 12.65
CA TRP A 455 0.08 -5.43 12.68
C TRP A 455 -0.51 -5.23 14.06
N LYS A 456 -0.74 -6.31 14.83
CA LYS A 456 -1.24 -6.20 16.20
C LYS A 456 -0.32 -5.36 17.09
N ALA A 457 1.00 -5.53 16.95
CA ALA A 457 1.97 -4.75 17.70
C ALA A 457 2.01 -3.29 17.26
N TRP A 458 2.05 -3.02 15.94
CA TRP A 458 2.01 -1.66 15.40
C TRP A 458 0.73 -0.92 15.77
N ASN A 459 -0.43 -1.54 15.55
CA ASN A 459 -1.74 -0.92 15.69
C ASN A 459 -2.14 -0.62 17.14
N LYS A 460 -1.39 -1.13 18.13
CA LYS A 460 -1.68 -0.97 19.56
C LYS A 460 -1.82 0.50 19.97
N ASP A 461 -0.81 1.30 19.64
CA ASP A 461 -0.74 2.73 20.00
C ASP A 461 -0.87 3.65 18.76
N PHE A 462 -0.67 3.12 17.56
CA PHE A 462 -0.64 3.85 16.29
C PHE A 462 -1.78 4.86 16.11
N GLN A 463 -3.04 4.41 16.17
CA GLN A 463 -4.19 5.31 15.93
C GLN A 463 -4.27 6.43 16.96
N LYS A 464 -4.02 6.11 18.23
CA LYS A 464 -4.09 7.09 19.31
C LYS A 464 -3.03 8.16 19.07
N THR A 465 -1.79 7.75 18.79
CA THR A 465 -0.66 8.65 18.53
C THR A 465 -0.92 9.54 17.31
N VAL A 466 -1.37 8.98 16.18
CA VAL A 466 -1.61 9.78 14.97
C VAL A 466 -2.80 10.72 15.17
N CYS A 467 -3.94 10.23 15.66
CA CYS A 467 -5.17 11.03 15.76
C CYS A 467 -5.07 12.14 16.82
N SER A 468 -4.33 11.93 17.92
CA SER A 468 -4.17 12.98 18.95
C SER A 468 -3.27 14.15 18.53
N ASN A 469 -2.59 14.04 17.40
CA ASN A 469 -1.68 15.06 16.86
C ASN A 469 -2.23 15.75 15.60
N GLN A 470 -3.49 15.50 15.27
CA GLN A 470 -4.24 16.33 14.33
C GLN A 470 -4.59 17.68 14.99
N ALA A 471 -4.42 18.77 14.26
CA ALA A 471 -4.82 20.10 14.67
C ALA A 471 -6.35 20.30 14.57
N ASP A 472 -6.82 21.42 15.11
CA ASP A 472 -8.26 21.71 15.21
C ASP A 472 -8.91 21.98 13.84
N ASP A 473 -8.16 22.48 12.86
CA ASP A 473 -8.59 22.71 11.48
C ASP A 473 -8.49 21.45 10.60
N GLY A 474 -7.77 20.40 11.03
CA GLY A 474 -7.68 19.11 10.36
C GLY A 474 -6.31 18.74 9.79
N HIS A 475 -5.33 19.66 9.77
CA HIS A 475 -3.96 19.31 9.36
C HIS A 475 -3.23 18.53 10.46
N TRP A 476 -2.09 17.91 10.13
CA TRP A 476 -1.23 17.25 11.13
C TRP A 476 -0.08 18.14 11.58
N LYS A 477 0.17 18.16 12.89
CA LYS A 477 1.27 18.91 13.50
C LYS A 477 2.63 18.34 13.07
N HIS A 478 3.69 19.14 13.17
CA HIS A 478 5.05 18.68 12.91
C HIS A 478 5.44 17.52 13.84
N GLY A 479 6.08 16.49 13.27
CA GLY A 479 6.62 15.35 14.01
C GLY A 479 8.11 15.51 14.31
N ALA A 480 8.91 14.49 14.00
CA ALA A 480 10.37 14.62 13.95
C ALA A 480 10.81 15.30 12.64
N HIS A 481 11.81 16.16 12.74
CA HIS A 481 12.36 16.92 11.62
C HIS A 481 12.69 16.02 10.41
N PHE A 482 12.20 16.43 9.24
CA PHE A 482 12.46 15.81 7.95
C PHE A 482 12.64 16.88 6.87
N HIS A 483 13.57 16.67 5.94
CA HIS A 483 13.81 17.62 4.86
C HIS A 483 12.63 17.65 3.89
N GLY A 484 12.07 18.83 3.67
CA GLY A 484 10.91 19.01 2.79
C GLY A 484 9.58 18.80 3.50
N ASP A 485 9.56 18.73 4.84
CA ASP A 485 8.31 18.73 5.60
C ASP A 485 7.54 20.05 5.43
N THR A 486 6.24 19.91 5.22
CA THR A 486 5.24 20.97 5.07
C THR A 486 3.86 20.48 5.55
N GLU A 487 2.91 21.39 5.77
CA GLU A 487 1.54 21.05 6.22
C GLU A 487 0.83 20.08 5.27
N ILE A 488 0.90 20.32 3.96
CA ILE A 488 0.29 19.41 2.98
C ILE A 488 0.97 18.04 3.01
N TYR A 489 2.31 18.02 3.05
CA TYR A 489 3.07 16.78 3.06
C TYR A 489 2.72 15.89 4.26
N ARG A 490 2.79 16.43 5.48
CA ARG A 490 2.50 15.66 6.69
C ARG A 490 1.04 15.25 6.79
N THR A 491 0.12 16.12 6.38
CA THR A 491 -1.32 15.81 6.40
C THR A 491 -1.66 14.70 5.42
N THR A 492 -1.16 14.76 4.19
CA THR A 492 -1.40 13.69 3.21
C THR A 492 -0.77 12.37 3.67
N MET A 493 0.44 12.37 4.20
CA MET A 493 1.05 11.16 4.76
C MET A 493 0.26 10.57 5.94
N ALA A 494 -0.23 11.43 6.85
CA ALA A 494 -1.05 11.02 7.99
C ALA A 494 -2.39 10.43 7.56
N ILE A 495 -3.06 11.04 6.57
CA ILE A 495 -4.27 10.48 5.99
C ILE A 495 -3.94 9.11 5.40
N LEU A 496 -3.03 9.03 4.43
CA LEU A 496 -2.70 7.80 3.70
C LEU A 496 -2.31 6.65 4.63
N MET A 497 -1.58 6.91 5.72
CA MET A 497 -1.22 5.87 6.70
C MET A 497 -2.41 5.41 7.56
N LEU A 498 -3.41 6.27 7.78
CA LEU A 498 -4.66 5.90 8.43
C LEU A 498 -5.62 5.19 7.48
N GLU A 499 -5.54 5.39 6.16
CA GLU A 499 -6.40 4.69 5.20
C GLU A 499 -6.07 3.21 5.02
N VAL A 500 -4.93 2.74 5.56
CA VAL A 500 -4.43 1.36 5.36
C VAL A 500 -5.47 0.30 5.71
N TYR A 501 -6.37 0.57 6.67
CA TYR A 501 -7.37 -0.40 7.12
C TYR A 501 -8.36 -0.83 6.03
N TYR A 502 -8.62 0.01 5.03
CA TYR A 502 -9.60 -0.27 3.97
C TYR A 502 -9.02 -0.12 2.56
N ARG A 503 -7.96 0.68 2.39
CA ARG A 503 -7.30 0.95 1.10
C ARG A 503 -6.64 -0.29 0.53
N TYR A 504 -6.03 -1.09 1.39
CA TYR A 504 -5.30 -2.28 0.99
C TYR A 504 -6.04 -3.54 1.43
N MET A 505 -6.09 -4.54 0.57
CA MET A 505 -6.36 -5.90 1.04
C MET A 505 -5.06 -6.52 1.52
N PRO A 506 -5.06 -7.24 2.65
CA PRO A 506 -3.97 -8.14 3.01
C PRO A 506 -3.68 -9.07 1.82
N THR A 507 -2.61 -8.81 1.08
CA THR A 507 -2.32 -9.55 -0.16
C THR A 507 -1.89 -10.98 0.19
N THR A 508 -2.79 -11.95 -0.02
CA THR A 508 -2.51 -13.39 0.15
C THR A 508 -2.08 -14.08 -1.14
N LYS A 509 -2.25 -13.45 -2.31
CA LYS A 509 -1.90 -14.02 -3.61
C LYS A 509 -1.49 -12.91 -4.60
N VAL A 510 -0.21 -12.92 -4.99
CA VAL A 510 0.26 -12.52 -6.33
C VAL A 510 1.00 -13.73 -6.87
#